data_AF-A0A395J3L5-F1
#
_entry.id   AF-A0A395J3L5-F1
#
_cell.length_a   1.000
_cell.length_b   1.000
_cell.length_c   1.000
_cell.angle_alpha   90.00
_cell.angle_beta   90.00
_cell.angle_gamma   90.00
#
_symmetry.space_group_name_H-M   'P 1'
#
loop_
_entity.id
_entity.type
_entity.pdbx_description
1 polymer ?
#
loop_
_entity_poly.entity_id
_entity_poly.type
_entity_poly.pdbx_seq_one_letter_code
_entity_poly.pdbx_strand_id
1 'polypeptide(L)'
;MAKLHLDSLARKAKYHKNAVLKMIDQLPHELDITYQNAMERVLDQETDESELAKRILLWVWQAFEPLNIRQLQEANSVAMGEPHEDVDSHVKPAMLTSVCAGLVEVEESGTLRLVHFTAADFFLRHSQEYFQDRSMYLSFICLKHVDMSSSHADRKDLVFDELEEEYEWRAGQRVDPNYQCSFMTYVVPHLKDHLRYQPGPLGDPLLFQAFKDAWGHFTHSLSGFYAYITGSGDFETEHLDFFPNLSDDLQIAVYFGYHIEVERLLRDDSHQEKNQVTLDKGAATCIAAYTGDDKILRVLLEAKADVSSTFWTMDTIRMGNSKGESHNYPVVV
;
A
#
# COMPACT_ATOMS: atom_id res chain seq x y z
N MET A 1 -3.35 17.17 24.46
CA MET A 1 -4.61 17.43 25.20
C MET A 1 -5.05 16.24 26.08
N ALA A 2 -4.93 14.99 25.61
CA ALA A 2 -5.36 13.77 26.31
C ALA A 2 -4.89 13.59 27.77
N LYS A 3 -3.66 14.00 28.11
CA LYS A 3 -3.09 13.85 29.47
C LYS A 3 -3.84 14.64 30.54
N LEU A 4 -4.28 15.86 30.22
CA LEU A 4 -5.05 16.71 31.13
C LEU A 4 -6.49 16.20 31.33
N HIS A 5 -7.08 15.60 30.29
CA HIS A 5 -8.39 14.96 30.40
C HIS A 5 -8.34 13.69 31.25
N LEU A 6 -7.29 12.89 31.12
CA LEU A 6 -7.03 11.70 31.95
C LEU A 6 -6.77 12.05 33.42
N ASP A 7 -5.96 13.08 33.71
CA ASP A 7 -5.70 13.53 35.08
C ASP A 7 -6.96 14.10 35.77
N SER A 8 -7.82 14.77 34.99
CA SER A 8 -9.13 15.27 35.44
C SER A 8 -10.12 14.13 35.72
N LEU A 9 -10.16 13.11 34.85
CA LEU A 9 -10.96 11.90 35.03
C LEU A 9 -10.50 11.08 36.24
N ALA A 10 -9.18 10.91 36.42
CA ALA A 10 -8.60 10.23 37.58
C ALA A 10 -8.96 10.93 38.90
N ARG A 11 -8.98 12.26 38.90
CA ARG A 11 -9.38 13.06 40.07
C ARG A 11 -10.87 12.92 40.38
N LYS A 12 -11.74 12.86 39.36
CA LYS A 12 -13.20 12.61 39.51
C LYS A 12 -13.51 11.17 39.94
N ALA A 13 -12.74 10.18 39.48
CA ALA A 13 -12.90 8.77 39.82
C ALA A 13 -12.76 8.49 41.33
N LYS A 14 -11.99 9.32 42.04
CA LYS A 14 -11.78 9.23 43.49
C LYS A 14 -13.05 9.46 44.32
N TYR A 15 -13.99 10.26 43.83
CA TYR A 15 -15.20 10.65 44.57
C TYR A 15 -16.50 10.19 43.92
N HIS A 16 -16.48 9.86 42.62
CA HIS A 16 -17.66 9.52 41.84
C HIS A 16 -17.48 8.24 41.01
N LYS A 17 -16.94 7.18 41.63
CA LYS A 17 -16.60 5.91 40.97
C LYS A 17 -17.70 5.36 40.05
N ASN A 18 -18.95 5.29 40.52
CA ASN A 18 -20.06 4.75 39.71
C ASN A 18 -20.46 5.67 38.54
N ALA A 19 -20.30 6.98 38.68
CA ALA A 19 -20.54 7.91 37.57
C ALA A 19 -19.39 7.87 36.55
N VAL A 20 -18.15 7.69 37.00
CA VAL A 20 -17.00 7.49 36.12
C VAL A 20 -17.09 6.15 35.37
N LEU A 21 -17.52 5.06 36.03
CA LEU A 21 -17.73 3.78 35.35
C LEU A 21 -18.82 3.89 34.27
N LYS A 22 -19.95 4.54 34.57
CA LYS A 22 -20.98 4.81 33.55
C LYS A 22 -20.47 5.67 32.40
N MET A 23 -19.64 6.68 32.68
CA MET A 23 -19.02 7.51 31.64
C MET A 23 -18.03 6.70 30.79
N ILE A 24 -17.27 5.78 31.39
CA ILE A 24 -16.37 4.88 30.65
C ILE A 24 -17.17 3.90 29.78
N ASP A 25 -18.30 3.38 30.27
CA ASP A 25 -19.18 2.50 29.51
C ASP A 25 -19.89 3.23 28.36
N GLN A 26 -20.17 4.53 28.53
CA GLN A 26 -20.81 5.38 27.51
C GLN A 26 -19.81 5.99 26.53
N LEU A 27 -18.53 6.10 26.90
CA LEU A 27 -17.49 6.77 26.12
C LEU A 27 -17.37 6.22 24.69
N PRO A 28 -17.36 4.90 24.43
CA PRO A 28 -17.27 4.36 23.07
C PRO A 28 -18.44 4.80 22.19
N HIS A 29 -19.66 4.78 22.74
CA HIS A 29 -20.87 5.20 22.03
C HIS A 29 -20.89 6.72 21.77
N GLU A 30 -20.44 7.53 22.74
CA GLU A 30 -20.29 8.98 22.56
C GLU A 30 -19.21 9.31 21.51
N LEU A 31 -18.12 8.55 21.46
CA LEU A 31 -17.07 8.70 20.44
C LEU A 31 -17.59 8.32 19.05
N ASP A 32 -18.34 7.23 18.92
CA ASP A 32 -18.97 6.84 17.64
C ASP A 32 -19.89 7.93 17.10
N ILE A 33 -20.77 8.49 17.94
CA ILE A 33 -21.61 9.63 17.55
C ILE A 33 -20.75 10.83 17.13
N THR A 34 -19.65 11.07 17.84
CA THR A 34 -18.74 12.17 17.53
C THR A 34 -18.10 12.00 16.14
N TYR A 35 -17.63 10.80 15.82
CA TYR A 35 -17.08 10.48 14.50
C TYR A 35 -18.14 10.50 13.40
N GLN A 36 -19.33 9.99 13.68
CA GLN A 36 -20.44 10.03 12.73
C GLN A 36 -20.85 11.47 12.40
N ASN A 37 -21.04 12.33 13.42
CA ASN A 37 -21.30 13.75 13.22
C ASN A 37 -20.16 14.45 12.45
N ALA A 38 -18.91 14.00 12.62
CA ALA A 38 -17.78 14.54 11.86
C ALA A 38 -17.82 14.08 10.39
N MET A 39 -18.15 12.82 10.13
CA MET A 39 -18.37 12.31 8.78
C MET A 39 -19.56 12.98 8.10
N GLU A 40 -20.67 13.24 8.80
CA GLU A 40 -21.79 14.03 8.26
C GLU A 40 -21.31 15.43 7.82
N ARG A 41 -20.52 16.11 8.65
CA ARG A 41 -19.91 17.39 8.25
C ARG A 41 -18.99 17.27 7.03
N VAL A 42 -18.25 16.15 6.90
CA VAL A 42 -17.42 15.89 5.71
C VAL A 42 -18.28 15.72 4.45
N LEU A 43 -19.41 15.01 4.58
CA LEU A 43 -20.33 14.70 3.49
C LEU A 43 -21.20 15.89 3.07
N ASP A 44 -21.49 16.81 3.99
CA ASP A 44 -22.29 18.02 3.75
C ASP A 44 -21.51 19.16 3.05
N GLN A 45 -20.20 19.01 2.82
CA GLN A 45 -19.38 19.98 2.08
C GLN A 45 -19.73 20.00 0.58
N GLU A 46 -19.14 20.96 -0.16
CA GLU A 46 -19.20 20.93 -1.62
C GLU A 46 -18.62 19.61 -2.16
N THR A 47 -19.13 19.13 -3.30
CA THR A 47 -18.82 17.79 -3.82
C THR A 47 -17.32 17.53 -3.93
N ASP A 48 -16.55 18.50 -4.42
CA ASP A 48 -15.10 18.37 -4.59
C ASP A 48 -14.36 18.34 -3.24
N GLU A 49 -14.80 19.13 -2.27
CA GLU A 49 -14.23 19.14 -0.91
C GLU A 49 -14.53 17.85 -0.15
N SER A 50 -15.76 17.34 -0.29
CA SER A 50 -16.18 16.07 0.31
C SER A 50 -15.38 14.89 -0.26
N GLU A 51 -15.17 14.88 -1.57
CA GLU A 51 -14.38 13.86 -2.25
C GLU A 51 -12.89 13.94 -1.88
N LEU A 52 -12.32 15.16 -1.82
CA LEU A 52 -10.96 15.38 -1.34
C LEU A 52 -10.80 14.87 0.11
N ALA A 53 -11.73 15.19 0.99
CA ALA A 53 -11.73 14.73 2.37
C ALA A 53 -11.75 13.20 2.48
N LYS A 54 -12.61 12.51 1.70
CA LYS A 54 -12.64 11.05 1.67
C LYS A 54 -11.31 10.45 1.25
N ARG A 55 -10.68 11.00 0.21
CA ARG A 55 -9.36 10.51 -0.26
C ARG A 55 -8.29 10.69 0.80
N ILE A 56 -8.26 11.83 1.49
CA ILE A 56 -7.31 12.09 2.58
C ILE A 56 -7.56 11.13 3.74
N LEU A 57 -8.81 10.99 4.19
CA LEU A 57 -9.16 10.08 5.28
C LEU A 57 -8.79 8.64 4.96
N LEU A 58 -9.02 8.22 3.70
CA LEU A 58 -8.63 6.90 3.24
C LEU A 58 -7.11 6.70 3.30
N TRP A 59 -6.31 7.64 2.78
CA TRP A 59 -4.85 7.57 2.87
C TRP A 59 -4.35 7.57 4.31
N VAL A 60 -4.89 8.42 5.17
CA VAL A 60 -4.49 8.50 6.58
C VAL A 60 -4.86 7.23 7.35
N TRP A 61 -5.95 6.55 6.98
CA TRP A 61 -6.43 5.34 7.66
C TRP A 61 -5.83 4.03 7.12
N GLN A 62 -5.59 3.91 5.81
CA GLN A 62 -5.19 2.65 5.16
C GLN A 62 -3.75 2.63 4.67
N ALA A 63 -2.99 3.72 4.83
CA ALA A 63 -1.58 3.70 4.47
C ALA A 63 -0.76 2.80 5.41
N PHE A 64 0.23 2.11 4.83
CA PHE A 64 1.19 1.30 5.58
C PHE A 64 2.14 2.14 6.44
N GLU A 65 2.36 3.40 6.08
CA GLU A 65 3.12 4.39 6.85
C GLU A 65 2.45 5.77 6.73
N PRO A 66 2.58 6.66 7.74
CA PRO A 66 2.01 8.00 7.70
C PRO A 66 2.58 8.83 6.54
N LEU A 67 1.70 9.39 5.71
CA LEU A 67 2.11 10.25 4.61
C LEU A 67 2.34 11.69 5.09
N ASN A 68 3.35 12.34 4.51
CA ASN A 68 3.52 13.79 4.66
C ASN A 68 2.59 14.57 3.72
N ILE A 69 2.49 15.87 3.98
CA ILE A 69 1.64 16.80 3.21
C ILE A 69 1.90 16.70 1.70
N ARG A 70 3.17 16.70 1.28
CA ARG A 70 3.56 16.67 -0.14
C ARG A 70 3.17 15.36 -0.80
N GLN A 71 3.39 14.24 -0.13
CA GLN A 71 2.97 12.91 -0.60
C GLN A 71 1.45 12.82 -0.78
N LEU A 72 0.67 13.39 0.15
CA LEU A 72 -0.79 13.46 0.01
C LEU A 72 -1.22 14.38 -1.13
N GLN A 73 -0.56 15.51 -1.34
CA GLN A 73 -0.87 16.38 -2.49
C GLN A 73 -0.60 15.64 -3.81
N GLU A 74 0.56 14.99 -3.96
CA GLU A 74 0.90 14.21 -5.15
C GLU A 74 -0.09 13.06 -5.41
N ALA A 75 -0.46 12.30 -4.36
CA ALA A 75 -1.46 11.24 -4.48
C ALA A 75 -2.84 11.78 -4.94
N ASN A 76 -3.23 12.98 -4.48
CA ASN A 76 -4.49 13.60 -4.88
C ASN A 76 -4.44 14.15 -6.31
N SER A 77 -3.31 14.72 -6.76
CA SER A 77 -3.14 15.15 -8.15
C SER A 77 -3.25 13.98 -9.12
N VAL A 78 -2.67 12.82 -8.78
CA VAL A 78 -2.83 11.58 -9.55
C VAL A 78 -4.30 11.17 -9.65
N ALA A 79 -5.06 11.27 -8.56
CA ALA A 79 -6.50 10.97 -8.54
C ALA A 79 -7.31 11.91 -9.43
N MET A 80 -6.95 13.19 -9.51
CA MET A 80 -7.59 14.18 -10.38
C MET A 80 -7.12 14.06 -11.85
N GLY A 81 -6.08 13.28 -12.12
CA GLY A 81 -5.50 13.14 -13.46
C GLY A 81 -4.68 14.35 -13.90
N GLU A 82 -4.13 15.07 -12.93
CA GLU A 82 -3.37 16.30 -13.14
C GLU A 82 -1.87 16.01 -13.27
N PRO A 83 -1.10 16.89 -13.94
CA PRO A 83 0.36 16.77 -14.02
C PRO A 83 1.03 16.97 -12.65
N HIS A 84 2.18 16.32 -12.44
CA HIS A 84 3.00 16.48 -11.22
C HIS A 84 3.52 17.90 -10.97
N GLU A 85 3.55 18.75 -11.99
CA GLU A 85 4.07 20.12 -11.87
C GLU A 85 3.06 21.09 -11.22
N ASP A 86 1.78 20.72 -11.13
CA ASP A 86 0.69 21.58 -10.63
C ASP A 86 0.18 21.21 -9.21
N VAL A 87 0.89 20.32 -8.52
CA VAL A 87 0.51 19.76 -7.20
C VAL A 87 0.17 20.83 -6.15
N ASP A 88 0.90 21.96 -6.17
CA ASP A 88 0.70 23.07 -5.23
C ASP A 88 -0.42 24.04 -5.62
N SER A 89 -0.95 23.94 -6.85
CA SER A 89 -1.95 24.87 -7.36
C SER A 89 -3.38 24.52 -6.94
N HIS A 90 -3.68 23.22 -6.74
CA HIS A 90 -5.03 22.72 -6.50
C HIS A 90 -5.29 22.30 -5.05
N VAL A 91 -4.35 21.62 -4.39
CA VAL A 91 -4.53 21.13 -3.01
C VAL A 91 -3.56 21.85 -2.08
N LYS A 92 -4.05 22.87 -1.37
CA LYS A 92 -3.22 23.62 -0.41
C LYS A 92 -3.02 22.81 0.88
N PRO A 93 -1.87 22.90 1.55
CA PRO A 93 -1.62 22.22 2.83
C PRO A 93 -2.71 22.47 3.89
N ALA A 94 -3.24 23.70 3.95
CA ALA A 94 -4.31 24.06 4.87
C ALA A 94 -5.65 23.36 4.56
N MET A 95 -5.90 23.00 3.30
CA MET A 95 -7.11 22.30 2.90
C MET A 95 -7.11 20.86 3.41
N LEU A 96 -5.94 20.20 3.45
CA LEU A 96 -5.83 18.79 3.85
C LEU A 96 -6.42 18.52 5.23
N THR A 97 -6.30 19.47 6.16
CA THR A 97 -6.89 19.35 7.50
C THR A 97 -8.29 19.94 7.58
N SER A 98 -8.57 21.05 6.89
CA SER A 98 -9.85 21.75 7.01
C SER A 98 -11.02 20.92 6.50
N VAL A 99 -10.85 20.23 5.36
CA VAL A 99 -11.93 19.46 4.73
C VAL A 99 -12.26 18.16 5.50
N CYS A 100 -11.36 17.71 6.36
CA CYS A 100 -11.52 16.49 7.15
C CYS A 100 -12.30 16.71 8.46
N ALA A 101 -12.89 17.89 8.67
CA ALA A 101 -13.78 18.22 9.81
C ALA A 101 -13.23 17.85 11.21
N GLY A 102 -11.91 17.94 11.39
CA GLY A 102 -11.22 17.62 12.65
C GLY A 102 -11.01 16.13 12.91
N LEU A 103 -11.10 15.28 11.89
CA LEU A 103 -10.77 13.85 11.97
C LEU A 103 -9.28 13.57 11.80
N VAL A 104 -8.52 14.53 11.29
CA VAL A 104 -7.06 14.44 11.09
C VAL A 104 -6.34 15.61 11.76
N GLU A 105 -5.09 15.39 12.11
CA GLU A 105 -4.16 16.40 12.59
C GLU A 105 -2.78 16.25 11.93
N VAL A 106 -2.01 17.34 11.91
CA VAL A 106 -0.62 17.35 11.41
C VAL A 106 0.31 17.22 12.60
N GLU A 107 1.16 16.21 12.59
CA GLU A 107 2.20 16.03 13.59
C GLU A 107 3.35 17.03 13.42
N GLU A 108 4.18 17.18 14.45
CA GLU A 108 5.42 17.98 14.38
C GLU A 108 6.37 17.50 13.26
N SER A 109 6.27 16.23 12.88
CA SER A 109 6.99 15.60 11.77
C SER A 109 6.53 16.06 10.38
N GLY A 110 5.40 16.76 10.27
CA GLY A 110 4.78 17.13 9.00
C GLY A 110 3.95 16.01 8.35
N THR A 111 3.70 14.92 9.06
CA THR A 111 2.80 13.83 8.64
C THR A 111 1.38 14.05 9.11
N LEU A 112 0.40 13.58 8.33
CA LEU A 112 -1.01 13.59 8.73
C LEU A 112 -1.39 12.29 9.42
N ARG A 113 -2.14 12.39 10.52
CA ARG A 113 -2.66 11.24 11.27
C ARG A 113 -4.09 11.47 11.73
N LEU A 114 -4.77 10.38 12.09
CA LEU A 114 -6.06 10.46 12.76
C LEU A 114 -5.90 11.13 14.13
N VAL A 115 -6.86 11.97 14.51
CA VAL A 115 -6.84 12.67 15.80
C VAL A 115 -6.88 11.74 17.02
N HIS A 116 -7.29 10.48 16.82
CA HIS A 116 -7.28 9.48 17.87
C HIS A 116 -7.31 8.07 17.26
N PHE A 117 -6.63 7.13 17.89
CA PHE A 117 -6.54 5.74 17.41
C PHE A 117 -7.91 5.04 17.29
N THR A 118 -8.90 5.42 18.11
CA THR A 118 -10.26 4.86 18.03
C THR A 118 -11.00 5.26 16.76
N ALA A 119 -10.55 6.30 16.04
CA ALA A 119 -11.11 6.63 14.72
C ALA A 119 -10.84 5.53 13.69
N ALA A 120 -9.73 4.79 13.82
CA ALA A 120 -9.42 3.66 12.94
C ALA A 120 -10.43 2.52 13.09
N ASP A 121 -10.87 2.22 14.33
CA ASP A 121 -11.93 1.24 14.59
C ASP A 121 -13.29 1.68 14.02
N PHE A 122 -13.61 2.98 14.16
CA PHE A 122 -14.80 3.56 13.56
C PHE A 122 -14.79 3.40 12.03
N PHE A 123 -13.69 3.72 11.35
CA PHE A 123 -13.58 3.56 9.90
C PHE A 123 -13.59 2.11 9.46
N LEU A 124 -13.00 1.19 10.25
CA LEU A 124 -13.07 -0.23 9.96
C LEU A 124 -14.53 -0.72 9.91
N ARG A 125 -15.34 -0.35 10.89
CA ARG A 125 -16.76 -0.73 10.99
C ARG A 125 -17.63 -0.11 9.89
N HIS A 126 -17.32 1.10 9.44
CA HIS A 126 -18.07 1.83 8.42
C HIS A 126 -17.38 1.85 7.04
N SER A 127 -16.39 0.98 6.84
CA SER A 127 -15.55 0.99 5.63
C SER A 127 -16.34 0.78 4.34
N GLN A 128 -17.41 -0.03 4.37
CA GLN A 128 -18.29 -0.25 3.21
C GLN A 128 -19.22 0.93 2.91
N GLU A 129 -19.51 1.76 3.91
CA GLU A 129 -20.35 2.94 3.75
C GLU A 129 -19.55 4.11 3.16
N TYR A 130 -18.35 4.35 3.70
CA TYR A 130 -17.57 5.54 3.36
C TYR A 130 -16.46 5.30 2.32
N PHE A 131 -15.92 4.07 2.23
CA PHE A 131 -14.73 3.75 1.42
C PHE A 131 -14.93 2.46 0.62
N GLN A 132 -15.93 2.49 -0.26
CA GLN A 132 -16.13 1.44 -1.26
C GLN A 132 -14.91 1.36 -2.17
N ASP A 133 -14.53 0.13 -2.56
CA ASP A 133 -13.39 -0.14 -3.44
C ASP A 133 -12.06 0.48 -2.99
N ARG A 134 -11.90 0.74 -1.68
CA ARG A 134 -10.70 1.38 -1.10
C ARG A 134 -9.39 0.78 -1.57
N SER A 135 -9.34 -0.55 -1.65
CA SER A 135 -8.17 -1.31 -2.07
C SER A 135 -7.82 -0.96 -3.50
N MET A 136 -8.81 -1.03 -4.40
CA MET A 136 -8.65 -0.70 -5.82
C MET A 136 -8.21 0.74 -6.01
N TYR A 137 -8.79 1.67 -5.26
CA TYR A 137 -8.38 3.08 -5.32
C TYR A 137 -6.91 3.25 -4.96
N LEU A 138 -6.46 2.74 -3.81
CA LEU A 138 -5.07 2.87 -3.36
C LEU A 138 -4.09 2.21 -4.35
N SER A 139 -4.40 0.99 -4.80
CA SER A 139 -3.66 0.28 -5.85
C SER A 139 -3.52 1.14 -7.11
N PHE A 140 -4.63 1.69 -7.60
CA PHE A 140 -4.69 2.46 -8.83
C PHE A 140 -3.87 3.74 -8.75
N ILE A 141 -3.96 4.47 -7.64
CA ILE A 141 -3.17 5.70 -7.45
C ILE A 141 -1.67 5.39 -7.43
N CYS A 142 -1.25 4.34 -6.73
CA CYS A 142 0.14 3.90 -6.74
C CYS A 142 0.61 3.54 -8.16
N LEU A 143 -0.14 2.72 -8.89
CA LEU A 143 0.21 2.31 -10.27
C LEU A 143 0.28 3.51 -11.23
N LYS A 144 -0.72 4.38 -11.19
CA LYS A 144 -0.79 5.55 -12.06
C LYS A 144 0.35 6.54 -11.76
N HIS A 145 0.73 6.69 -10.50
CA HIS A 145 1.88 7.52 -10.13
C HIS A 145 3.18 6.99 -10.74
N VAL A 146 3.39 5.68 -10.70
CA VAL A 146 4.56 5.05 -11.31
C VAL A 146 4.56 5.24 -12.83
N ASP A 147 3.42 5.02 -13.50
CA ASP A 147 3.27 5.21 -14.96
C ASP A 147 3.53 6.66 -15.41
N MET A 148 2.97 7.61 -14.65
CA MET A 148 3.25 9.03 -14.85
C MET A 148 4.75 9.32 -14.65
N SER A 149 5.40 8.74 -13.66
CA SER A 149 6.83 8.98 -13.41
C SER A 149 7.73 8.37 -14.50
N SER A 150 7.39 7.19 -15.02
CA SER A 150 8.18 6.54 -16.08
C SER A 150 8.04 7.22 -17.44
N SER A 151 6.85 7.72 -17.78
CA SER A 151 6.62 8.43 -19.05
C SER A 151 7.34 9.78 -19.13
N HIS A 152 7.67 10.38 -17.98
CA HIS A 152 8.52 11.57 -17.93
C HIS A 152 10.02 11.23 -18.01
N ALA A 153 10.42 10.00 -17.63
CA ALA A 153 11.80 9.51 -17.76
C ALA A 153 12.22 9.27 -19.23
N ASP A 154 11.25 9.04 -20.14
CA ASP A 154 11.49 8.99 -21.59
C ASP A 154 11.81 10.38 -22.20
N ARG A 155 11.72 11.46 -21.41
CA ARG A 155 12.14 12.82 -21.81
C ARG A 155 13.36 13.31 -21.04
N LYS A 156 14.45 12.52 -21.06
CA LYS A 156 15.84 12.94 -21.32
C LYS A 156 16.80 11.82 -20.89
N ASP A 157 17.57 11.33 -21.86
CA ASP A 157 18.94 10.83 -21.68
C ASP A 157 19.19 9.66 -20.71
N LEU A 158 18.41 8.58 -20.76
CA LEU A 158 18.77 7.31 -20.09
C LEU A 158 19.14 6.24 -21.12
N VAL A 159 20.34 6.35 -21.68
CA VAL A 159 21.03 5.22 -22.30
C VAL A 159 21.61 4.37 -21.16
N PHE A 160 21.05 3.17 -20.97
CA PHE A 160 21.35 2.30 -19.83
C PHE A 160 22.84 1.91 -19.68
N ASP A 161 23.65 2.01 -20.74
CA ASP A 161 25.07 1.64 -20.72
C ASP A 161 25.99 2.70 -20.07
N GLU A 162 25.52 3.94 -19.82
CA GLU A 162 26.32 5.01 -19.18
C GLU A 162 25.98 5.20 -17.69
N LEU A 163 25.02 4.45 -17.15
CA LEU A 163 24.52 4.63 -15.78
C LEU A 163 25.45 4.10 -14.68
N GLU A 164 26.39 3.19 -15.00
CA GLU A 164 27.32 2.67 -13.98
C GLU A 164 28.30 3.77 -13.51
N GLU A 165 28.76 4.66 -14.41
CA GLU A 165 29.60 5.81 -14.06
C GLU A 165 28.78 7.00 -13.49
N GLU A 166 27.51 7.16 -13.90
CA GLU A 166 26.63 8.20 -13.37
C GLU A 166 26.10 7.87 -11.96
N TYR A 167 26.00 6.58 -11.60
CA TYR A 167 25.66 6.09 -10.26
C TYR A 167 26.68 6.55 -9.21
N GLU A 168 27.98 6.47 -9.52
CA GLU A 168 29.04 6.96 -8.62
C GLU A 168 28.99 8.48 -8.43
N TRP A 169 28.60 9.23 -9.46
CA TRP A 169 28.47 10.69 -9.39
C TRP A 169 27.21 11.15 -8.63
N ARG A 170 26.06 10.45 -8.79
CA ARG A 170 24.78 10.81 -8.15
C ARG A 170 24.66 10.32 -6.71
N ALA A 171 25.30 9.21 -6.34
CA ALA A 171 25.39 8.78 -4.93
C ALA A 171 26.21 9.74 -4.05
N GLY A 172 27.09 10.55 -4.66
CA GLY A 172 27.91 11.55 -3.98
C GLY A 172 27.26 12.94 -3.80
N GLN A 173 26.15 13.24 -4.48
CA GLN A 173 25.46 14.52 -4.33
C GLN A 173 24.17 14.35 -3.51
N ARG A 174 24.12 15.13 -2.42
CA ARG A 174 23.01 15.27 -1.49
C ARG A 174 21.66 15.10 -2.18
N VAL A 175 20.90 14.12 -1.72
CA VAL A 175 19.49 13.90 -2.04
C VAL A 175 18.78 15.27 -2.09
N ASP A 176 18.20 15.60 -3.24
CA ASP A 176 17.37 16.80 -3.36
C ASP A 176 16.30 16.74 -2.25
N PRO A 177 16.21 17.75 -1.35
CA PRO A 177 15.21 17.77 -0.30
C PRO A 177 13.77 17.58 -0.82
N ASN A 178 13.49 17.99 -2.06
CA ASN A 178 12.19 17.76 -2.68
C ASN A 178 11.95 16.28 -3.01
N TYR A 179 12.98 15.50 -3.33
CA TYR A 179 12.85 14.07 -3.62
C TYR A 179 12.60 13.22 -2.37
N GLN A 180 13.09 13.62 -1.19
CA GLN A 180 12.80 12.92 0.07
C GLN A 180 11.31 12.96 0.44
N CYS A 181 10.60 13.99 -0.03
CA CYS A 181 9.17 14.18 0.21
C CYS A 181 8.31 13.78 -1.01
N SER A 182 8.86 13.02 -1.96
CA SER A 182 8.09 12.50 -3.10
C SER A 182 7.17 11.36 -2.64
N PHE A 183 6.00 11.27 -3.24
CA PHE A 183 5.10 10.12 -3.08
C PHE A 183 5.75 8.82 -3.53
N MET A 184 6.74 8.85 -4.43
CA MET A 184 7.54 7.68 -4.79
C MET A 184 8.25 7.04 -3.59
N THR A 185 8.68 7.81 -2.57
CA THR A 185 9.33 7.23 -1.39
C THR A 185 8.37 6.40 -0.53
N TYR A 186 7.06 6.64 -0.66
CA TYR A 186 6.00 5.81 -0.10
C TYR A 186 5.61 4.67 -1.06
N VAL A 187 5.41 4.99 -2.34
CA VAL A 187 4.90 4.03 -3.32
C VAL A 187 5.84 2.84 -3.47
N VAL A 188 7.13 3.06 -3.67
CA VAL A 188 8.07 1.97 -3.98
C VAL A 188 8.10 0.87 -2.90
N PRO A 189 8.26 1.15 -1.59
CA PRO A 189 8.26 0.11 -0.57
C PRO A 189 6.89 -0.54 -0.35
N HIS A 190 5.79 0.17 -0.62
CA HIS A 190 4.43 -0.30 -0.30
C HIS A 190 3.58 -0.71 -1.51
N LEU A 191 4.12 -0.61 -2.72
CA LEU A 191 3.39 -0.92 -3.96
C LEU A 191 2.88 -2.36 -3.93
N LYS A 192 3.76 -3.29 -3.55
CA LYS A 192 3.42 -4.71 -3.41
C LYS A 192 2.23 -4.92 -2.47
N ASP A 193 2.24 -4.25 -1.32
CA ASP A 193 1.22 -4.45 -0.29
C ASP A 193 -0.13 -3.86 -0.72
N HIS A 194 -0.12 -2.73 -1.43
CA HIS A 194 -1.32 -2.16 -2.05
C HIS A 194 -1.85 -3.02 -3.20
N LEU A 195 -1.00 -3.78 -3.89
CA LEU A 195 -1.38 -4.63 -5.02
C LEU A 195 -1.72 -6.07 -4.62
N ARG A 196 -1.44 -6.43 -3.37
CA ARG A 196 -1.83 -7.72 -2.82
C ARG A 196 -3.36 -7.82 -2.77
N TYR A 197 -3.88 -8.96 -3.23
CA TYR A 197 -5.31 -9.24 -3.28
C TYR A 197 -5.99 -8.96 -1.94
N GLN A 198 -7.09 -8.20 -1.98
CA GLN A 198 -7.95 -7.94 -0.84
C GLN A 198 -9.34 -8.56 -1.07
N PRO A 199 -9.99 -9.11 -0.03
CA PRO A 199 -11.30 -9.74 -0.17
C PRO A 199 -12.38 -8.73 -0.60
N GLY A 200 -13.05 -9.00 -1.73
CA GLY A 200 -14.09 -8.14 -2.30
C GLY A 200 -14.50 -8.60 -3.70
N PRO A 201 -15.35 -7.84 -4.41
CA PRO A 201 -15.77 -8.15 -5.79
C PRO A 201 -14.62 -8.07 -6.82
N LEU A 202 -13.43 -7.67 -6.39
CA LEU A 202 -12.19 -7.47 -7.18
C LEU A 202 -11.49 -8.76 -7.61
N GLY A 203 -12.21 -9.87 -7.70
CA GLY A 203 -11.78 -11.06 -8.45
C GLY A 203 -11.86 -10.87 -9.97
N ASP A 204 -11.75 -9.63 -10.45
CA ASP A 204 -11.91 -9.27 -11.86
C ASP A 204 -10.61 -9.58 -12.62
N PRO A 205 -10.64 -10.51 -13.59
CA PRO A 205 -9.51 -10.77 -14.49
C PRO A 205 -8.97 -9.52 -15.19
N LEU A 206 -9.80 -8.48 -15.37
CA LEU A 206 -9.38 -7.20 -15.96
C LEU A 206 -8.39 -6.44 -15.07
N LEU A 207 -8.56 -6.51 -13.74
CA LEU A 207 -7.63 -5.90 -12.80
C LEU A 207 -6.27 -6.60 -12.83
N PHE A 208 -6.28 -7.94 -12.90
CA PHE A 208 -5.05 -8.73 -13.02
C PHE A 208 -4.30 -8.42 -14.32
N GLN A 209 -5.01 -8.28 -15.45
CA GLN A 209 -4.37 -7.95 -16.72
C GLN A 209 -3.76 -6.54 -16.73
N ALA A 210 -4.52 -5.53 -16.30
CA ALA A 210 -4.00 -4.15 -16.21
C ALA A 210 -2.80 -4.06 -15.25
N PHE A 211 -2.87 -4.80 -14.13
CA PHE A 211 -1.79 -4.92 -13.17
C PHE A 211 -0.55 -5.60 -13.79
N LYS A 212 -0.72 -6.70 -14.52
CA LYS A 212 0.37 -7.43 -15.17
C LYS A 212 1.10 -6.54 -16.17
N ASP A 213 0.37 -5.82 -17.00
CA ASP A 213 0.93 -4.91 -17.99
C ASP A 213 1.73 -3.79 -17.30
N ALA A 214 1.19 -3.22 -16.22
CA ALA A 214 1.90 -2.24 -15.40
C ALA A 214 3.16 -2.81 -14.74
N TRP A 215 3.08 -3.98 -14.09
CA TRP A 215 4.21 -4.61 -13.42
C TRP A 215 5.37 -4.87 -14.38
N GLY A 216 5.09 -5.41 -15.57
CA GLY A 216 6.11 -5.67 -16.59
C GLY A 216 6.81 -4.42 -17.10
N HIS A 217 6.15 -3.26 -17.10
CA HIS A 217 6.74 -1.99 -17.53
C HIS A 217 7.62 -1.33 -16.45
N PHE A 218 7.32 -1.54 -15.17
CA PHE A 218 7.93 -0.73 -14.10
C PHE A 218 8.98 -1.43 -13.27
N THR A 219 9.09 -2.76 -13.29
CA THR A 219 10.02 -3.53 -12.44
C THR A 219 11.46 -3.00 -12.52
N HIS A 220 11.99 -2.75 -13.71
CA HIS A 220 13.35 -2.23 -13.86
C HIS A 220 13.49 -0.80 -13.31
N SER A 221 12.56 0.09 -13.61
CA SER A 221 12.60 1.50 -13.17
C SER A 221 12.44 1.67 -11.66
N LEU A 222 11.47 0.96 -11.06
CA LEU A 222 11.21 0.98 -9.62
C LEU A 222 12.37 0.46 -8.81
N SER A 223 13.08 -0.52 -9.37
CA SER A 223 14.19 -1.15 -8.69
C SER A 223 15.44 -0.26 -8.61
N GLY A 224 15.72 0.52 -9.66
CA GLY A 224 16.76 1.57 -9.62
C GLY A 224 16.40 2.68 -8.65
N PHE A 225 15.12 3.08 -8.59
CA PHE A 225 14.65 4.07 -7.62
C PHE A 225 14.75 3.57 -6.17
N TYR A 226 14.40 2.31 -5.90
CA TYR A 226 14.53 1.71 -4.57
C TYR A 226 15.99 1.76 -4.07
N ALA A 227 16.94 1.29 -4.90
CA ALA A 227 18.36 1.34 -4.58
C ALA A 227 18.85 2.77 -4.31
N TYR A 228 18.32 3.75 -5.05
CA TYR A 228 18.62 5.17 -4.84
C TYR A 228 18.13 5.68 -3.47
N ILE A 229 16.92 5.34 -3.05
CA ILE A 229 16.36 5.83 -1.77
C ILE A 229 16.95 5.15 -0.54
N THR A 230 17.29 3.86 -0.63
CA THR A 230 17.87 3.09 0.48
C THR A 230 19.37 3.26 0.59
N GLY A 231 20.03 3.72 -0.48
CA GLY A 231 21.49 3.77 -0.56
C GLY A 231 22.13 2.37 -0.52
N SER A 232 21.36 1.30 -0.76
CA SER A 232 21.93 -0.05 -0.84
C SER A 232 22.69 -0.19 -2.16
N GLY A 233 24.02 -0.17 -2.05
CA GLY A 233 24.92 -0.56 -3.15
C GLY A 233 24.90 -2.06 -3.45
N ASP A 234 24.27 -2.87 -2.59
CA ASP A 234 24.04 -4.30 -2.81
C ASP A 234 22.75 -4.50 -3.61
N PHE A 235 22.89 -4.33 -4.93
CA PHE A 235 21.81 -4.39 -5.93
C PHE A 235 21.08 -5.75 -5.99
N GLU A 236 21.63 -6.81 -5.38
CA GLU A 236 21.19 -8.19 -5.63
C GLU A 236 20.36 -8.84 -4.50
N THR A 237 20.49 -8.45 -3.23
CA THR A 237 19.86 -9.20 -2.12
C THR A 237 18.57 -8.59 -1.58
N GLU A 238 18.47 -7.26 -1.46
CA GLU A 238 17.26 -6.57 -0.96
C GLU A 238 16.28 -6.17 -2.08
N HIS A 239 16.82 -5.83 -3.26
CA HIS A 239 16.08 -5.47 -4.49
C HIS A 239 15.07 -6.55 -4.91
N LEU A 240 15.53 -7.78 -4.75
CA LEU A 240 14.88 -9.00 -5.08
C LEU A 240 13.61 -9.21 -4.19
N ASP A 241 13.61 -8.86 -2.91
CA ASP A 241 12.44 -9.06 -2.02
C ASP A 241 11.19 -8.26 -2.45
N PHE A 242 11.39 -7.10 -3.11
CA PHE A 242 10.33 -6.15 -3.48
C PHE A 242 9.88 -6.26 -4.93
N PHE A 243 10.79 -6.48 -5.88
CA PHE A 243 10.48 -6.51 -7.32
C PHE A 243 11.02 -7.76 -8.02
N PRO A 244 10.49 -8.95 -7.70
CA PRO A 244 10.97 -10.16 -8.33
C PRO A 244 10.71 -10.23 -9.83
N ASN A 245 11.68 -10.80 -10.53
CA ASN A 245 11.46 -11.30 -11.89
C ASN A 245 10.53 -12.52 -11.82
N LEU A 246 9.26 -12.28 -12.17
CA LEU A 246 8.19 -13.27 -12.22
C LEU A 246 7.98 -13.66 -13.68
N SER A 247 8.31 -14.91 -14.04
CA SER A 247 8.45 -15.31 -15.45
C SER A 247 7.14 -15.71 -16.14
N ASP A 248 6.08 -15.94 -15.37
CA ASP A 248 4.78 -16.34 -15.89
C ASP A 248 3.61 -15.82 -15.03
N ASP A 249 2.40 -15.87 -15.59
CA ASP A 249 1.18 -15.35 -14.96
C ASP A 249 0.84 -16.07 -13.65
N LEU A 250 1.24 -17.34 -13.49
CA LEU A 250 1.00 -18.08 -12.26
C LEU A 250 1.88 -17.55 -11.13
N GLN A 251 3.16 -17.29 -11.39
CA GLN A 251 4.06 -16.68 -10.42
C GLN A 251 3.57 -15.30 -10.00
N ILE A 252 3.07 -14.50 -10.94
CA ILE A 252 2.47 -13.18 -10.66
C ILE A 252 1.23 -13.33 -9.77
N ALA A 253 0.27 -14.17 -10.17
CA ALA A 253 -0.95 -14.38 -9.41
C ALA A 253 -0.66 -14.88 -7.98
N VAL A 254 0.33 -15.76 -7.83
CA VAL A 254 0.74 -16.29 -6.52
C VAL A 254 1.43 -15.23 -5.67
N TYR A 255 2.37 -14.45 -6.23
CA TYR A 255 3.11 -13.44 -5.47
C TYR A 255 2.18 -12.39 -4.84
N PHE A 256 1.13 -11.99 -5.56
CA PHE A 256 0.15 -10.99 -5.09
C PHE A 256 -1.10 -11.60 -4.45
N GLY A 257 -1.23 -12.92 -4.37
CA GLY A 257 -2.36 -13.56 -3.66
C GLY A 257 -3.68 -13.63 -4.45
N TYR A 258 -3.67 -13.57 -5.78
CA TYR A 258 -4.88 -13.65 -6.62
C TYR A 258 -5.43 -15.08 -6.70
N HIS A 259 -6.04 -15.58 -5.62
CA HIS A 259 -6.51 -16.97 -5.50
C HIS A 259 -7.37 -17.45 -6.68
N ILE A 260 -8.32 -16.62 -7.13
CA ILE A 260 -9.24 -16.96 -8.24
C ILE A 260 -8.45 -17.14 -9.54
N GLU A 261 -7.47 -16.28 -9.77
CA GLU A 261 -6.62 -16.33 -10.96
C GLU A 261 -5.67 -17.53 -10.92
N VAL A 262 -5.11 -17.85 -9.75
CA VAL A 262 -4.32 -19.08 -9.55
C VAL A 262 -5.15 -20.31 -9.92
N GLU A 263 -6.37 -20.43 -9.41
CA GLU A 263 -7.25 -21.56 -9.75
C GLU A 263 -7.62 -21.61 -11.23
N ARG A 264 -7.84 -20.44 -11.86
CA ARG A 264 -8.13 -20.31 -13.29
C ARG A 264 -6.96 -20.78 -14.13
N LEU A 265 -5.76 -20.25 -13.88
CA LEU A 265 -4.53 -20.58 -14.61
C LEU A 265 -4.19 -22.07 -14.50
N LEU A 266 -4.31 -22.66 -13.32
CA LEU A 266 -4.07 -24.10 -13.12
C LEU A 266 -5.09 -24.99 -13.83
N ARG A 267 -6.36 -24.55 -13.89
CA ARG A 267 -7.39 -25.25 -14.65
C ARG A 267 -7.09 -25.20 -16.14
N ASP A 268 -6.77 -24.02 -16.67
CA ASP A 268 -6.48 -23.82 -18.09
C ASP A 268 -5.24 -24.64 -18.51
N ASP A 269 -4.18 -24.66 -17.69
CA ASP A 269 -2.97 -25.47 -17.90
C ASP A 269 -3.25 -26.98 -17.97
N SER A 270 -4.19 -27.48 -17.15
CA SER A 270 -4.59 -28.90 -17.18
C SER A 270 -5.26 -29.34 -18.50
N HIS A 271 -5.70 -28.38 -19.32
CA HIS A 271 -6.38 -28.58 -20.58
C HIS A 271 -5.50 -28.26 -21.82
N GLN A 272 -4.24 -27.84 -21.64
CA GLN A 272 -3.38 -27.42 -22.75
C GLN A 272 -2.81 -28.58 -23.61
N GLU A 273 -2.60 -28.31 -24.91
CA GLU A 273 -1.83 -29.15 -25.82
C GLU A 273 -0.31 -28.89 -25.69
N LYS A 274 0.51 -29.89 -26.03
CA LYS A 274 1.98 -30.00 -25.77
C LYS A 274 2.89 -28.83 -26.23
N ASN A 275 2.39 -27.77 -26.84
CA ASN A 275 3.18 -26.72 -27.50
C ASN A 275 2.98 -25.30 -26.92
N GLN A 276 2.37 -25.15 -25.75
CA GLN A 276 2.23 -23.86 -25.05
C GLN A 276 3.24 -23.72 -23.89
N VAL A 277 3.47 -22.47 -23.45
CA VAL A 277 4.38 -22.14 -22.34
C VAL A 277 3.86 -22.81 -21.07
N THR A 278 4.59 -23.82 -20.59
CA THR A 278 4.27 -24.52 -19.34
C THR A 278 4.42 -23.57 -18.16
N LEU A 279 3.39 -23.47 -17.32
CA LEU A 279 3.48 -22.71 -16.07
C LEU A 279 4.52 -23.34 -15.13
N ASP A 280 5.41 -22.53 -14.54
CA ASP A 280 6.37 -23.03 -13.56
C ASP A 280 5.71 -23.15 -12.18
N LYS A 281 4.99 -24.26 -11.99
CA LYS A 281 4.32 -24.59 -10.72
C LYS A 281 5.33 -24.76 -9.58
N GLY A 282 6.57 -25.12 -9.87
CA GLY A 282 7.62 -25.31 -8.88
C GLY A 282 8.06 -23.96 -8.29
N ALA A 283 8.43 -23.01 -9.14
CA ALA A 283 8.71 -21.63 -8.74
C ALA A 283 7.52 -20.99 -8.02
N ALA A 284 6.29 -21.17 -8.54
CA ALA A 284 5.07 -20.70 -7.90
C ALA A 284 4.89 -21.26 -6.48
N THR A 285 5.25 -22.52 -6.23
CA THR A 285 5.17 -23.15 -4.90
C THR A 285 6.17 -22.54 -3.93
N CYS A 286 7.40 -22.26 -4.38
CA CYS A 286 8.39 -21.52 -3.60
C CYS A 286 7.87 -20.13 -3.21
N ILE A 287 7.28 -19.39 -4.18
CA ILE A 287 6.71 -18.07 -3.94
C ILE A 287 5.54 -18.12 -2.96
N ALA A 288 4.65 -19.12 -3.06
CA ALA A 288 3.54 -19.30 -2.13
C ALA A 288 4.03 -19.53 -0.69
N ALA A 289 5.07 -20.35 -0.51
CA ALA A 289 5.70 -20.58 0.78
C ALA A 289 6.35 -19.29 1.33
N TYR A 290 7.05 -18.54 0.49
CA TYR A 290 7.65 -17.25 0.86
C TYR A 290 6.60 -16.21 1.27
N THR A 291 5.54 -16.03 0.47
CA THR A 291 4.44 -15.09 0.74
C THR A 291 3.53 -15.55 1.88
N GLY A 292 3.64 -16.81 2.31
CA GLY A 292 2.93 -17.42 3.43
C GLY A 292 1.44 -17.56 3.17
N ASP A 293 1.07 -17.76 1.91
CA ASP A 293 -0.32 -17.99 1.53
C ASP A 293 -0.63 -19.49 1.54
N ASP A 294 -1.05 -19.99 2.70
CA ASP A 294 -1.37 -21.40 2.91
C ASP A 294 -2.49 -21.91 1.98
N LYS A 295 -3.41 -21.05 1.54
CA LYS A 295 -4.50 -21.46 0.64
C LYS A 295 -3.96 -21.69 -0.75
N ILE A 296 -3.18 -20.75 -1.27
CA ILE A 296 -2.52 -20.89 -2.59
C ILE A 296 -1.56 -22.06 -2.58
N LEU A 297 -0.77 -22.21 -1.52
CA LEU A 297 0.17 -23.33 -1.38
C LEU A 297 -0.55 -24.68 -1.47
N ARG A 298 -1.70 -24.84 -0.80
CA ARG A 298 -2.51 -26.06 -0.90
C ARG A 298 -3.00 -26.32 -2.32
N VAL A 299 -3.52 -25.30 -3.00
CA VAL A 299 -4.01 -25.41 -4.38
C VAL A 299 -2.89 -25.85 -5.34
N LEU A 300 -1.68 -25.30 -5.18
CA LEU A 300 -0.50 -25.70 -5.97
C LEU A 300 -0.08 -27.16 -5.71
N LEU A 301 -0.10 -27.60 -4.45
CA LEU A 301 0.21 -28.98 -4.08
C LEU A 301 -0.81 -29.98 -4.65
N GLU A 302 -2.11 -29.64 -4.64
CA GLU A 302 -3.17 -30.43 -5.27
C GLU A 302 -2.98 -30.53 -6.80
N ALA A 303 -2.45 -29.47 -7.42
CA ALA A 303 -2.06 -29.45 -8.83
C ALA A 303 -0.75 -30.20 -9.14
N LYS A 304 -0.19 -30.94 -8.17
CA LYS A 304 1.05 -31.72 -8.27
C LYS A 304 2.29 -30.88 -8.58
N ALA A 305 2.34 -29.66 -8.06
CA ALA A 305 3.54 -28.83 -8.16
C ALA A 305 4.75 -29.47 -7.46
N ASP A 306 5.94 -29.29 -8.03
CA ASP A 306 7.18 -29.81 -7.47
C ASP A 306 7.70 -28.92 -6.33
N VAL A 307 7.71 -29.47 -5.12
CA VAL A 307 8.21 -28.78 -3.91
C VAL A 307 9.74 -28.71 -3.83
N SER A 308 10.45 -29.49 -4.65
CA SER A 308 11.92 -29.52 -4.71
C SER A 308 12.52 -28.48 -5.65
N SER A 309 11.66 -27.80 -6.41
CA SER A 309 12.04 -26.66 -7.24
C SER A 309 12.64 -25.53 -6.41
N THR A 310 13.47 -24.71 -7.05
CA THR A 310 14.11 -23.56 -6.42
C THR A 310 13.61 -22.28 -7.07
N PHE A 311 13.37 -21.27 -6.24
CA PHE A 311 13.22 -19.89 -6.68
C PHE A 311 14.34 -19.10 -6.03
N TRP A 312 15.19 -18.47 -6.85
CA TRP A 312 16.23 -17.56 -6.37
C TRP A 312 17.22 -18.19 -5.41
N THR A 313 17.63 -19.42 -5.73
CA THR A 313 18.56 -20.28 -4.96
C THR A 313 17.99 -20.92 -3.69
N MET A 314 16.77 -20.57 -3.26
CA MET A 314 16.11 -21.20 -2.11
C MET A 314 15.00 -22.16 -2.56
N ASP A 315 14.95 -23.33 -1.91
CA ASP A 315 13.85 -24.29 -2.08
C ASP A 315 12.64 -23.90 -1.20
N THR A 316 11.48 -24.47 -1.52
CA THR A 316 10.21 -24.23 -0.80
C THR A 316 10.35 -24.44 0.72
N ILE A 317 11.12 -25.45 1.13
CA ILE A 317 11.28 -25.84 2.53
C ILE A 317 12.09 -24.80 3.30
N ARG A 318 13.16 -24.27 2.70
CA ARG A 318 13.99 -23.20 3.26
C ARG A 318 13.21 -21.89 3.37
N MET A 319 12.40 -21.56 2.36
CA MET A 319 11.56 -20.36 2.35
C MET A 319 10.45 -20.41 3.41
N GLY A 320 9.84 -21.59 3.64
CA GLY A 320 8.86 -21.75 4.72
C GLY A 320 9.47 -21.59 6.13
N ASN A 321 10.75 -21.93 6.30
CA ASN A 321 11.44 -21.87 7.60
C ASN A 321 12.03 -20.48 7.94
N SER A 322 12.31 -19.62 6.96
CA SER A 322 12.85 -18.26 7.21
C SER A 322 11.80 -17.29 7.77
N LYS A 323 10.52 -17.67 7.79
CA LYS A 323 9.41 -16.80 8.17
C LYS A 323 9.12 -16.68 9.67
N GLY A 324 10.01 -17.19 10.52
CA GLY A 324 9.92 -17.02 11.97
C GLY A 324 10.03 -15.56 12.46
N GLU A 325 10.45 -14.61 11.62
CA GLU A 325 10.89 -13.29 12.10
C GLU A 325 10.30 -12.03 11.42
N SER A 326 9.60 -12.07 10.28
CA SER A 326 9.42 -10.83 9.48
C SER A 326 8.02 -10.38 9.04
N HIS A 327 6.92 -11.00 9.45
CA HIS A 327 5.59 -10.56 8.98
C HIS A 327 4.54 -10.49 10.10
N ASN A 328 4.77 -9.63 11.09
CA ASN A 328 3.69 -9.05 11.86
C ASN A 328 3.13 -7.88 11.05
N TYR A 329 2.05 -8.11 10.31
CA TYR A 329 1.25 -7.04 9.72
C TYR A 329 0.85 -6.08 10.84
N PRO A 330 1.14 -4.78 10.74
CA PRO A 330 0.66 -3.86 11.73
C PRO A 330 -0.85 -3.75 11.54
N VAL A 331 -1.60 -4.14 12.57
CA VAL A 331 -2.77 -3.35 12.94
C VAL A 331 -2.18 -2.02 13.38
N VAL A 332 -2.01 -1.07 12.45
CA VAL A 332 -1.60 0.28 12.79
C VAL A 332 -2.78 0.90 13.54
N VAL A 333 -2.58 1.11 14.84
CA VAL A 333 -3.49 1.79 15.77
C VAL A 333 -3.06 3.25 15.88
#